data_AF-A0A8J4B6W0-F1
#
_entry.id   AF-A0A8J4B6W0-F1
#
_cell.length_a   1.000
_cell.length_b   1.000
_cell.length_c   1.000
_cell.angle_alpha   90.00
_cell.angle_beta   90.00
_cell.angle_gamma   90.00
#
_symmetry.space_group_name_H-M   'P 1'
#
loop_
_entity.id
_entity.type
_entity.pdbx_description
1 polymer ?
#
loop_
_entity_poly.entity_id
_entity_poly.type
_entity_poly.pdbx_seq_one_letter_code
_entity_poly.pdbx_strand_id
1 'polypeptide(L)'
;EKYPHHGRVALVQFSVGIGVPLSVLIMRGMPLTATPATAVMYGALMLLKGVLTSWAGPACNNPVFAEIVPPDMRNLVYAFDRSFEGAISALGAPLVGMAAERWFGFSGVAGGEQACENHNTMAGPEPDLPKARALGDAMLLFMAVPWTLCTLFYTGLHWSYPRDRARALRPQVVDILTGPGTSGGGADAPPYKPLYGDGGGDRLVAKTEV
;
A
#
# COMPACT_ATOMS: atom_id res chain seq x y z
N GLU A 1 -22.63 -9.06 -10.94
CA GLU A 1 -21.20 -9.23 -10.59
C GLU A 1 -21.08 -10.10 -9.36
N LYS A 2 -20.21 -11.13 -9.35
CA LYS A 2 -20.32 -12.26 -8.40
C LYS A 2 -19.69 -12.00 -7.00
N TYR A 3 -18.91 -10.94 -6.81
CA TYR A 3 -18.30 -10.57 -5.50
C TYR A 3 -18.11 -9.05 -5.31
N PRO A 4 -19.18 -8.28 -5.04
CA PRO A 4 -19.14 -6.81 -5.02
C PRO A 4 -18.31 -6.16 -3.90
N HIS A 5 -17.91 -6.91 -2.87
CA HIS A 5 -17.21 -6.35 -1.69
C HIS A 5 -15.80 -6.89 -1.46
N HIS A 6 -15.37 -7.88 -2.24
CA HIS A 6 -14.11 -8.60 -2.00
C HIS A 6 -13.08 -8.40 -3.13
N GLY A 7 -13.53 -7.99 -4.33
CA GLY A 7 -12.66 -7.85 -5.49
C GLY A 7 -11.52 -6.84 -5.29
N ARG A 8 -11.80 -5.67 -4.69
CA ARG A 8 -10.78 -4.63 -4.43
C ARG A 8 -9.68 -5.15 -3.51
N VAL A 9 -10.08 -5.74 -2.38
CA VAL A 9 -9.15 -6.21 -1.34
C VAL A 9 -8.34 -7.42 -1.82
N ALA A 10 -8.95 -8.36 -2.56
CA ALA A 10 -8.24 -9.51 -3.13
C ALA A 10 -7.18 -9.08 -4.16
N LEU A 11 -7.48 -8.06 -4.98
CA LEU A 11 -6.54 -7.52 -5.96
C LEU A 11 -5.32 -6.87 -5.26
N VAL A 12 -5.56 -6.16 -4.16
CA VAL A 12 -4.47 -5.57 -3.37
C VAL A 12 -3.66 -6.60 -2.60
N GLN A 13 -4.29 -7.67 -2.09
CA GLN A 13 -3.54 -8.78 -1.48
C GLN A 13 -2.62 -9.47 -2.50
N PHE A 14 -3.08 -9.68 -3.73
CA PHE A 14 -2.24 -10.22 -4.80
C PHE A 14 -1.10 -9.25 -5.15
N SER A 15 -1.43 -7.96 -5.31
CA SER A 15 -0.49 -6.88 -5.66
C SER A 15 0.61 -6.67 -4.61
N VAL A 16 0.28 -6.69 -3.32
CA VAL A 16 1.27 -6.58 -2.24
C VAL A 16 1.98 -7.92 -2.04
N GLY A 17 1.26 -9.04 -2.11
CA GLY A 17 1.83 -10.38 -1.96
C GLY A 17 2.94 -10.69 -2.97
N ILE A 18 2.78 -10.26 -4.24
CA ILE A 18 3.80 -10.48 -5.28
C ILE A 18 5.05 -9.60 -5.13
N GLY A 19 4.98 -8.51 -4.38
CA GLY A 19 6.16 -7.65 -4.24
C GLY A 19 7.22 -8.21 -3.31
N VAL A 20 6.87 -9.09 -2.37
CA VAL A 20 7.86 -9.82 -1.53
C VAL A 20 8.75 -10.73 -2.38
N PRO A 21 8.22 -11.67 -3.20
CA PRO A 21 9.06 -12.50 -4.05
C PRO A 21 9.81 -11.69 -5.11
N LEU A 22 9.25 -10.59 -5.63
CA LEU A 22 9.97 -9.69 -6.53
C LEU A 22 11.14 -8.96 -5.84
N SER A 23 10.96 -8.51 -4.60
CA SER A 23 12.05 -7.92 -3.82
C SER A 23 13.18 -8.92 -3.57
N VAL A 24 12.85 -10.18 -3.26
CA VAL A 24 13.83 -11.27 -3.13
C VAL A 24 14.54 -11.51 -4.46
N LEU A 25 13.80 -11.57 -5.56
CA LEU A 25 14.36 -11.78 -6.90
C LEU A 25 15.37 -10.68 -7.26
N ILE A 26 15.03 -9.42 -6.99
CA ILE A 26 15.91 -8.28 -7.31
C ILE A 26 17.18 -8.30 -6.45
N MET A 27 17.06 -8.54 -5.14
CA MET A 27 18.20 -8.43 -4.22
C MET A 27 19.08 -9.70 -4.18
N ARG A 28 18.51 -10.89 -4.39
CA ARG A 28 19.22 -12.19 -4.28
C ARG A 28 19.29 -12.97 -5.59
N GLY A 29 18.35 -12.78 -6.51
CA GLY A 29 18.25 -13.57 -7.74
C GLY A 29 19.05 -13.02 -8.92
N MET A 30 19.40 -11.74 -8.91
CA MET A 30 20.06 -11.08 -10.03
C MET A 30 21.59 -11.10 -9.92
N PRO A 31 22.32 -11.27 -11.04
CA PRO A 31 23.78 -11.23 -11.03
C PRO A 31 24.30 -9.83 -10.70
N LEU A 32 25.21 -9.76 -9.75
CA LEU A 32 25.86 -8.53 -9.26
C LEU A 32 26.96 -8.01 -10.21
N THR A 33 26.99 -8.47 -11.45
CA THR A 33 27.95 -8.02 -12.46
C THR A 33 27.52 -6.67 -13.02
N ALA A 34 28.46 -5.72 -13.11
CA ALA A 34 28.21 -4.38 -13.62
C ALA A 34 28.28 -4.35 -15.16
N THR A 35 27.23 -4.82 -15.82
CA THR A 35 27.10 -4.77 -17.30
C THR A 35 25.90 -3.92 -17.71
N PRO A 36 25.89 -3.30 -18.91
CA PRO A 36 24.71 -2.58 -19.39
C PRO A 36 23.46 -3.47 -19.46
N ALA A 37 23.63 -4.76 -19.78
CA ALA A 37 22.54 -5.73 -19.83
C ALA A 37 21.93 -5.98 -18.43
N THR A 38 22.75 -6.12 -17.39
CA THR A 38 22.25 -6.26 -16.02
C THR A 38 21.52 -5.01 -15.55
N ALA A 39 22.01 -3.81 -15.87
CA ALA A 39 21.30 -2.57 -15.57
C ALA A 39 19.89 -2.51 -16.20
N VAL A 40 19.75 -2.91 -17.47
CA VAL A 40 18.43 -2.97 -18.14
C VAL A 40 17.51 -3.98 -17.45
N MET A 41 18.01 -5.15 -17.08
CA MET A 41 17.23 -6.16 -16.36
C MET A 41 16.76 -5.67 -14.98
N TYR A 42 17.64 -5.02 -14.20
CA TYR A 42 17.28 -4.39 -12.94
C TYR A 42 16.22 -3.30 -13.14
N GLY A 43 16.37 -2.44 -14.16
CA GLY A 43 15.39 -1.40 -14.51
C GLY A 43 14.03 -1.98 -14.87
N ALA A 44 14.00 -3.06 -15.68
CA ALA A 44 12.77 -3.74 -16.07
C ALA A 44 12.06 -4.39 -14.87
N LEU A 45 12.81 -5.04 -13.98
CA LEU A 45 12.24 -5.64 -12.75
C LEU A 45 11.73 -4.57 -11.79
N MET A 46 12.43 -3.45 -11.63
CA MET A 46 11.96 -2.32 -10.83
C MET A 46 10.70 -1.68 -11.40
N LEU A 47 10.64 -1.53 -12.72
CA LEU A 47 9.44 -1.04 -13.41
C LEU A 47 8.26 -1.99 -13.22
N LEU A 48 8.47 -3.29 -13.45
CA LEU A 48 7.45 -4.32 -13.27
C LEU A 48 6.94 -4.34 -11.83
N LYS A 49 7.85 -4.31 -10.85
CA LYS A 49 7.48 -4.20 -9.43
C LYS A 49 6.66 -2.95 -9.18
N GLY A 50 7.08 -1.78 -9.68
CA GLY A 50 6.34 -0.52 -9.51
C GLY A 50 4.92 -0.57 -10.10
N VAL A 51 4.78 -1.16 -11.30
CA VAL A 51 3.48 -1.33 -11.97
C VAL A 51 2.59 -2.29 -11.19
N LEU A 52 3.12 -3.40 -10.69
CA LEU A 52 2.31 -4.39 -9.99
C LEU A 52 1.80 -3.90 -8.63
N THR A 53 2.44 -2.89 -8.04
CA THR A 53 2.23 -2.55 -6.62
C THR A 53 1.60 -1.19 -6.40
N SER A 54 1.49 -0.37 -7.44
CA SER A 54 0.90 0.98 -7.40
C SER A 54 -0.61 1.01 -7.13
N TRP A 55 -1.29 -0.13 -7.20
CA TRP A 55 -2.75 -0.22 -7.17
C TRP A 55 -3.35 -0.15 -5.76
N ALA A 56 -2.57 -0.35 -4.70
CA ALA A 56 -3.07 -0.38 -3.32
C ALA A 56 -3.82 0.90 -2.92
N GLY A 57 -3.22 2.07 -3.20
CA GLY A 57 -3.81 3.39 -2.96
C GLY A 57 -5.10 3.65 -3.75
N PRO A 58 -5.07 3.66 -5.09
CA PRO A 58 -6.23 4.01 -5.90
C PRO A 58 -7.34 2.94 -5.92
N ALA A 59 -7.00 1.65 -5.81
CA ALA A 59 -8.00 0.58 -5.93
C ALA A 59 -8.67 0.20 -4.61
N CYS A 60 -8.01 0.40 -3.46
CA CYS A 60 -8.56 0.08 -2.14
C CYS A 60 -8.67 1.29 -1.22
N ASN A 61 -7.56 1.96 -0.90
CA ASN A 61 -7.54 2.93 0.19
C ASN A 61 -8.44 4.13 -0.12
N ASN A 62 -8.32 4.72 -1.31
CA ASN A 62 -9.12 5.89 -1.68
C ASN A 62 -10.63 5.57 -1.73
N PRO A 63 -11.09 4.49 -2.37
CA PRO A 63 -12.51 4.13 -2.32
C PRO A 63 -13.03 3.83 -0.90
N VAL A 64 -12.24 3.17 -0.07
CA VAL A 64 -12.60 2.88 1.33
C VAL A 64 -12.78 4.18 2.13
N PHE A 65 -11.85 5.14 2.00
CA PHE A 65 -11.98 6.45 2.64
C PHE A 65 -13.18 7.25 2.11
N ALA A 66 -13.43 7.21 0.81
CA ALA A 66 -14.59 7.88 0.22
C ALA A 66 -15.93 7.32 0.72
N GLU A 67 -16.01 6.00 0.98
CA GLU A 67 -17.22 5.34 1.50
C GLU A 67 -17.43 5.57 3.01
N ILE A 68 -16.37 5.64 3.81
CA ILE A 68 -16.47 5.73 5.28
C ILE A 68 -16.49 7.19 5.77
N VAL A 69 -15.75 8.08 5.13
CA VAL A 69 -15.56 9.46 5.59
C VAL A 69 -16.64 10.36 4.99
N PRO A 70 -17.34 11.17 5.81
CA PRO A 70 -18.30 12.14 5.34
C PRO A 70 -17.62 13.25 4.51
N PRO A 71 -18.33 13.81 3.51
CA PRO A 71 -17.74 14.66 2.48
C PRO A 71 -16.95 15.86 3.04
N ASP A 72 -17.40 16.44 4.14
CA ASP A 72 -16.86 17.68 4.70
C ASP A 72 -15.43 17.54 5.27
N MET A 73 -15.01 16.32 5.65
CA MET A 73 -13.67 16.07 6.20
C MET A 73 -12.82 15.10 5.39
N ARG A 74 -13.25 14.69 4.19
CA ARG A 74 -12.47 13.79 3.31
C ARG A 74 -11.08 14.33 3.02
N ASN A 75 -10.97 15.62 2.70
CA ASN A 75 -9.69 16.25 2.38
C ASN A 75 -8.71 16.20 3.56
N LEU A 76 -9.21 16.38 4.79
CA LEU A 76 -8.40 16.32 6.01
C LEU A 76 -7.88 14.89 6.23
N VAL A 77 -8.72 13.88 6.04
CA VAL A 77 -8.30 12.47 6.18
C VAL A 77 -7.25 12.08 5.14
N TYR A 78 -7.42 12.49 3.87
CA TYR A 78 -6.41 12.24 2.83
C TYR A 78 -5.08 12.96 3.12
N ALA A 79 -5.13 14.21 3.58
CA ALA A 79 -3.94 14.98 3.93
C ALA A 79 -3.21 14.36 5.14
N PHE A 80 -3.96 13.87 6.13
CA PHE A 80 -3.43 13.17 7.28
C PHE A 80 -2.75 11.87 6.88
N ASP A 81 -3.42 11.01 6.10
CA ASP A 81 -2.87 9.75 5.58
C ASP A 81 -1.55 9.96 4.84
N ARG A 82 -1.50 10.93 3.92
CA ARG A 82 -0.27 11.28 3.17
C ARG A 82 0.85 11.81 4.04
N SER A 83 0.51 12.56 5.09
CA SER A 83 1.51 13.10 6.02
C SER A 83 2.14 11.98 6.85
N PHE A 84 1.36 10.99 7.29
CA PHE A 84 1.87 9.81 8.00
C PHE A 84 2.69 8.89 7.09
N GLU A 85 2.21 8.64 5.87
CA GLU A 85 2.95 7.88 4.86
C GLU A 85 4.33 8.53 4.61
N GLY A 86 4.36 9.85 4.41
CA GLY A 86 5.59 10.60 4.20
C GLY A 86 6.54 10.58 5.40
N ALA A 87 6.02 10.79 6.61
CA ALA A 87 6.82 10.79 7.83
C ALA A 87 7.48 9.43 8.11
N ILE A 88 6.74 8.33 7.93
CA ILE A 88 7.28 6.97 8.10
C ILE A 88 8.27 6.65 6.97
N SER A 89 7.97 7.05 5.74
CA SER A 89 8.85 6.83 4.58
C SER A 89 10.21 7.52 4.74
N ALA A 90 10.23 8.73 5.32
CA ALA A 90 11.47 9.48 5.57
C ALA A 90 12.44 8.74 6.53
N LEU A 91 11.92 7.89 7.43
CA LEU A 91 12.74 7.08 8.33
C LEU A 91 13.36 5.86 7.64
N GLY A 92 12.89 5.49 6.45
CA GLY A 92 13.34 4.30 5.74
C GLY A 92 14.83 4.29 5.44
N ALA A 93 15.35 5.34 4.80
CA ALA A 93 16.76 5.41 4.42
C ALA A 93 17.72 5.39 5.64
N PRO A 94 17.51 6.20 6.70
CA PRO A 94 18.33 6.14 7.90
C PRO A 94 18.29 4.77 8.61
N LEU A 95 17.11 4.16 8.74
CA LEU A 95 16.97 2.86 9.41
C LEU A 95 17.65 1.73 8.64
N VAL A 96 17.52 1.73 7.30
CA VAL A 96 18.21 0.75 6.43
C VAL A 96 19.72 0.90 6.53
N GLY A 97 20.24 2.13 6.53
CA GLY A 97 21.67 2.39 6.69
C GLY A 97 22.21 1.86 8.01
N MET A 98 21.54 2.19 9.12
CA MET A 98 21.91 1.69 10.44
C MET A 98 21.83 0.15 10.53
N ALA A 99 20.85 -0.48 9.89
CA ALA A 99 20.72 -1.93 9.88
C ALA A 99 21.83 -2.60 9.06
N ALA A 100 22.22 -2.01 7.93
CA ALA A 100 23.34 -2.49 7.12
C ALA A 100 24.65 -2.49 7.93
N GLU A 101 24.93 -1.42 8.67
CA GLU A 101 26.12 -1.29 9.51
C GLU A 101 26.08 -2.26 10.70
N ARG A 102 25.00 -2.25 11.49
CA ARG A 102 24.94 -2.95 12.77
C ARG A 102 24.64 -4.44 12.67
N TRP A 103 23.85 -4.87 11.69
CA TRP A 103 23.38 -6.26 11.59
C TRP A 103 24.08 -7.05 10.49
N PHE A 104 24.45 -6.39 9.39
CA PHE A 104 25.08 -7.05 8.24
C PHE A 104 26.57 -6.73 8.08
N GLY A 105 27.14 -5.92 8.98
CA GLY A 105 28.57 -5.64 9.03
C GLY A 105 29.08 -4.76 7.88
N PHE A 106 28.22 -3.89 7.34
CA PHE A 106 28.64 -2.93 6.32
C PHE A 106 29.72 -1.99 6.87
N SER A 107 30.93 -2.08 6.32
CA SER A 107 32.05 -1.18 6.65
C SER A 107 32.29 -0.20 5.51
N GLY A 108 31.83 1.03 5.70
CA GLY A 108 32.02 2.13 4.77
C GLY A 108 31.15 3.31 5.18
N VAL A 109 31.74 4.50 5.22
CA VAL A 109 31.01 5.73 5.53
C VAL A 109 30.01 5.97 4.39
N ALA A 110 28.71 5.80 4.65
CA ALA A 110 27.65 6.30 3.77
C ALA A 110 27.49 7.84 3.89
N GLY A 111 28.60 8.55 4.15
CA GLY A 111 28.69 10.00 4.18
C GLY A 111 29.20 10.47 2.83
N GLY A 112 28.47 11.40 2.21
CA GLY A 112 28.75 11.98 0.89
C GLY A 112 30.03 12.81 0.79
N GLU A 113 31.14 12.38 1.38
CA GLU A 113 32.39 13.15 1.44
C GLU A 113 33.59 12.41 0.82
N GLN A 114 33.56 11.07 0.69
CA GLN A 114 34.69 10.28 0.13
C GLN A 114 34.51 9.82 -1.33
N ALA A 115 33.58 10.41 -2.07
CA ALA A 115 33.54 10.25 -3.53
C ALA A 115 34.44 11.26 -4.27
N CYS A 116 34.93 12.30 -3.58
CA CYS A 116 35.70 13.38 -4.22
C CYS A 116 37.17 13.48 -3.79
N GLU A 117 37.66 12.66 -2.86
CA GLU A 117 39.05 12.77 -2.42
C GLU A 117 39.83 11.45 -2.54
N ASN A 118 40.85 11.52 -3.40
CA ASN A 118 41.96 10.57 -3.59
C ASN A 118 41.79 9.44 -4.61
N HIS A 119 41.51 9.79 -5.87
CA HIS A 119 41.76 8.93 -7.04
C HIS A 119 43.19 9.14 -7.56
N ASN A 120 44.19 8.53 -6.92
CA ASN A 120 45.56 8.42 -7.44
C ASN A 120 46.00 6.95 -7.55
N THR A 121 45.10 6.07 -7.97
CA THR A 121 45.43 4.71 -8.40
C THR A 121 44.64 4.35 -9.64
N MET A 122 45.38 4.11 -10.71
CA MET A 122 44.92 3.68 -12.05
C MET A 122 44.44 2.22 -12.02
N ALA A 123 43.46 1.94 -11.17
CA ALA A 123 42.67 0.73 -11.12
C ALA A 123 41.28 1.15 -10.67
N GLY A 124 40.26 0.97 -11.52
CA GLY A 124 38.88 1.27 -11.16
C GLY A 124 38.51 0.59 -9.84
N PRO A 125 37.60 1.18 -9.03
CA PRO A 125 37.23 0.61 -7.75
C PRO A 125 36.77 -0.85 -7.96
N GLU A 126 37.51 -1.79 -7.38
CA GLU A 126 37.09 -3.18 -7.30
C GLU A 126 35.67 -3.19 -6.71
N PRO A 127 34.70 -3.86 -7.36
CA PRO A 127 33.35 -3.92 -6.84
C PRO A 127 33.39 -4.64 -5.49
N ASP A 128 33.18 -3.90 -4.41
CA ASP A 128 33.03 -4.44 -3.06
C ASP A 128 31.72 -5.25 -2.94
N LEU A 129 31.70 -6.39 -3.62
CA LEU A 129 30.63 -7.39 -3.62
C LEU A 129 30.13 -7.74 -2.21
N PRO A 130 30.98 -7.91 -1.17
CA PRO A 130 30.49 -8.14 0.19
C PRO A 130 29.71 -6.94 0.76
N LYS A 131 30.11 -5.70 0.46
CA LYS A 131 29.40 -4.50 0.92
C LYS A 131 28.04 -4.36 0.22
N ALA A 132 27.99 -4.59 -1.09
CA ALA A 132 26.75 -4.60 -1.86
C ALA A 132 25.75 -5.65 -1.33
N ARG A 133 26.24 -6.82 -0.92
CA ARG A 133 25.40 -7.88 -0.32
C ARG A 133 24.87 -7.50 1.06
N ALA A 134 25.71 -6.95 1.94
CA ALA A 134 25.28 -6.50 3.27
C ALA A 134 24.18 -5.43 3.18
N LEU A 135 24.34 -4.46 2.27
CA LEU A 135 23.32 -3.44 2.03
C LEU A 135 22.05 -4.04 1.40
N GLY A 136 22.21 -4.92 0.40
CA GLY A 136 21.07 -5.60 -0.25
C GLY A 136 20.24 -6.44 0.73
N ASP A 137 20.88 -7.10 1.69
CA ASP A 137 20.20 -7.86 2.75
C ASP A 137 19.44 -6.96 3.73
N ALA A 138 20.03 -5.82 4.12
CA ALA A 138 19.35 -4.81 4.93
C ALA A 138 18.13 -4.23 4.19
N MET A 139 18.28 -3.86 2.92
CA MET A 139 17.18 -3.37 2.09
C MET A 139 16.09 -4.43 1.92
N LEU A 140 16.46 -5.70 1.73
CA LEU A 140 15.52 -6.80 1.59
C LEU A 140 14.69 -6.99 2.87
N LEU A 141 15.33 -6.93 4.04
CA LEU A 141 14.64 -7.01 5.32
C LEU A 141 13.60 -5.88 5.48
N PHE A 142 14.01 -4.64 5.18
CA PHE A 142 13.15 -3.46 5.28
C PHE A 142 12.10 -3.35 4.16
N MET A 143 12.21 -4.14 3.09
CA MET A 143 11.13 -4.33 2.13
C MET A 143 10.17 -5.44 2.58
N ALA A 144 10.70 -6.61 2.95
CA ALA A 144 9.88 -7.79 3.23
C ALA A 144 9.01 -7.62 4.48
N VAL A 145 9.55 -7.06 5.57
CA VAL A 145 8.81 -6.93 6.84
C VAL A 145 7.61 -5.99 6.71
N PRO A 146 7.74 -4.73 6.22
CA PRO A 146 6.59 -3.85 6.08
C PRO A 146 5.57 -4.37 5.06
N TRP A 147 6.02 -5.00 3.98
CA TRP A 147 5.13 -5.56 2.95
C TRP A 147 4.31 -6.73 3.48
N THR A 148 4.93 -7.66 4.21
CA THR A 148 4.22 -8.78 4.82
C THR A 148 3.25 -8.31 5.90
N LEU A 149 3.66 -7.37 6.75
CA LEU A 149 2.78 -6.74 7.73
C LEU A 149 1.59 -6.05 7.06
N CYS A 150 1.83 -5.35 5.95
CA CYS A 150 0.80 -4.72 5.14
C CYS A 150 -0.20 -5.75 4.57
N THR A 151 0.30 -6.85 4.01
CA THR A 151 -0.56 -7.96 3.55
C THR A 151 -1.42 -8.50 4.69
N LEU A 152 -0.83 -8.73 5.88
CA LEU A 152 -1.57 -9.21 7.06
C LEU A 152 -2.67 -8.23 7.49
N PHE A 153 -2.39 -6.92 7.51
CA PHE A 153 -3.41 -5.92 7.82
C PHE A 153 -4.52 -5.87 6.78
N TYR A 154 -4.21 -5.94 5.48
CA TYR A 154 -5.24 -6.05 4.44
C TYR A 154 -6.05 -7.36 4.54
N THR A 155 -5.43 -8.45 4.98
CA THR A 155 -6.14 -9.70 5.29
C THR A 155 -7.08 -9.54 6.49
N GLY A 156 -6.65 -8.86 7.55
CA GLY A 156 -7.52 -8.52 8.68
C GLY A 156 -8.68 -7.60 8.28
N LEU A 157 -8.40 -6.59 7.45
CA LEU A 157 -9.40 -5.67 6.92
C LEU A 157 -10.46 -6.40 6.09
N HIS A 158 -10.08 -7.44 5.35
CA HIS A 158 -11.04 -8.26 4.61
C HIS A 158 -12.16 -8.83 5.50
N TRP A 159 -11.87 -9.10 6.78
CA TRP A 159 -12.85 -9.65 7.72
C TRP A 159 -13.66 -8.57 8.45
N SER A 160 -13.03 -7.45 8.79
CA SER A 160 -13.66 -6.35 9.55
C SER A 160 -14.43 -5.36 8.67
N TYR A 161 -13.97 -5.15 7.43
CA TYR A 161 -14.53 -4.18 6.48
C TYR A 161 -16.04 -4.32 6.22
N PRO A 162 -16.63 -5.51 5.98
CA PRO A 162 -18.07 -5.59 5.74
C PRO A 162 -18.90 -5.13 6.94
N ARG A 163 -18.40 -5.33 8.17
CA ARG A 163 -19.08 -4.89 9.40
C ARG A 163 -18.93 -3.39 9.64
N ASP A 164 -17.74 -2.85 9.41
CA ASP A 164 -17.49 -1.41 9.62
C ASP A 164 -18.13 -0.55 8.54
N ARG A 165 -18.15 -1.02 7.29
CA ARG A 165 -18.89 -0.39 6.19
C ARG A 165 -20.38 -0.29 6.50
N ALA A 166 -20.99 -1.36 7.00
CA ALA A 166 -22.40 -1.36 7.39
C ALA A 166 -22.70 -0.40 8.55
N ARG A 167 -21.74 -0.18 9.45
CA ARG A 167 -21.85 0.79 10.56
C ARG A 167 -21.70 2.23 10.09
N ALA A 168 -20.75 2.50 9.20
CA ALA A 168 -20.45 3.84 8.68
C ALA A 168 -21.48 4.37 7.68
N LEU A 169 -22.11 3.49 6.90
CA LEU A 169 -23.16 3.89 5.96
C LEU A 169 -24.49 4.24 6.63
N ARG A 170 -24.76 3.72 7.84
CA ARG A 170 -26.01 3.99 8.57
C ARG A 170 -26.20 5.49 8.87
N PRO A 171 -25.23 6.20 9.48
CA PRO A 171 -25.32 7.64 9.69
C PRO A 171 -25.45 8.44 8.39
N GLN A 172 -24.67 8.10 7.36
CA GLN A 172 -24.67 8.83 6.08
C GLN A 172 -26.03 8.75 5.37
N VAL A 173 -26.68 7.59 5.40
CA VAL A 173 -28.03 7.42 4.82
C VAL A 173 -29.06 8.21 5.63
N VAL A 174 -28.94 8.23 6.97
CA VAL A 174 -29.83 9.03 7.82
C VAL A 174 -29.70 10.52 7.49
N ASP A 175 -28.50 11.07 7.44
CA ASP A 175 -28.28 12.50 7.12
C ASP A 175 -28.77 12.88 5.72
N ILE A 176 -28.66 11.99 4.73
CA ILE A 176 -29.21 12.19 3.37
C ILE A 176 -30.74 12.25 3.41
N LEU A 177 -31.38 11.40 4.21
CA LEU A 177 -32.84 11.30 4.29
C LEU A 177 -33.48 12.38 5.17
N THR A 178 -32.79 12.84 6.22
CA THR A 178 -33.32 13.81 7.20
C THR A 178 -32.76 15.23 7.01
N GLY A 179 -31.87 15.42 6.04
CA GLY A 179 -31.22 16.68 5.73
C GLY A 179 -30.08 17.03 6.70
N PRO A 180 -29.05 17.76 6.24
CA PRO A 180 -27.91 18.15 7.07
C PRO A 180 -28.38 19.12 8.17
N GLY A 181 -28.56 18.62 9.40
CA GLY A 181 -28.93 19.44 10.55
C GLY A 181 -29.81 18.80 11.62
N THR A 182 -30.28 17.55 11.44
CA THR A 182 -31.16 16.88 12.42
C THR A 182 -30.45 15.79 13.23
N SER A 183 -29.15 15.94 13.49
CA SER A 183 -28.38 15.05 14.37
C SER A 183 -28.67 15.38 15.85
N GLY A 184 -29.93 15.27 16.25
CA GLY A 184 -30.41 15.56 17.59
C GLY A 184 -31.47 14.56 18.03
N GLY A 185 -31.07 13.31 18.22
CA GLY A 185 -31.90 12.27 18.83
C GLY A 185 -32.60 11.35 17.83
N GLY A 186 -32.46 10.04 18.03
CA GLY A 186 -33.19 9.07 17.22
C GLY A 186 -32.75 7.64 17.47
N ALA A 187 -33.08 7.11 18.64
CA ALA A 187 -32.90 5.70 19.00
C ALA A 187 -33.82 4.74 18.20
N ASP A 188 -34.57 5.22 17.21
CA ASP A 188 -35.65 4.49 16.53
C ASP A 188 -35.56 4.49 14.99
N ALA A 189 -34.36 4.57 14.41
CA ALA A 189 -34.22 4.34 12.97
C ALA A 189 -34.42 2.84 12.66
N PRO A 190 -35.37 2.45 11.77
CA PRO A 190 -35.61 1.04 11.46
C PRO A 190 -34.33 0.40 10.87
N PRO A 191 -34.08 -0.90 11.13
CA PRO A 191 -32.88 -1.57 10.64
C PRO A 191 -32.83 -1.50 9.12
N TYR A 192 -31.76 -0.89 8.59
CA TYR A 192 -31.48 -0.80 7.16
C TYR A 192 -31.50 -2.19 6.52
N LYS A 193 -32.46 -2.40 5.61
CA LYS A 193 -32.52 -3.56 4.71
C LYS A 193 -31.74 -3.18 3.45
N PRO A 194 -30.68 -3.93 3.07
CA PRO A 194 -29.90 -3.60 1.88
C PRO A 194 -30.78 -3.62 0.62
N LEU A 195 -30.67 -2.56 -0.19
CA LEU A 195 -31.38 -2.36 -1.46
C LEU A 195 -30.86 -3.24 -2.61
N TYR A 196 -29.91 -4.12 -2.34
CA TYR A 196 -29.46 -5.14 -3.30
C TYR A 196 -29.93 -6.50 -2.80
N GLY A 197 -31.08 -6.91 -3.33
CA GLY A 197 -31.68 -8.21 -3.05
C GLY A 197 -30.76 -9.34 -3.50
N ASP A 198 -30.59 -10.30 -2.59
CA ASP A 198 -30.25 -11.67 -2.93
C ASP A 198 -31.23 -12.18 -4.00
N GLY A 199 -30.72 -12.94 -4.95
CA GLY A 199 -31.42 -13.27 -6.19
C GLY A 199 -32.77 -13.98 -5.93
N GLY A 200 -33.83 -13.37 -6.42
CA GLY A 200 -35.16 -13.98 -6.50
C GLY A 200 -36.05 -13.03 -7.29
N GLY A 201 -36.27 -13.37 -8.56
CA GLY A 201 -37.00 -12.50 -9.49
C GLY A 201 -38.42 -12.23 -9.00
N ASP A 202 -38.84 -10.98 -9.09
CA ASP A 202 -40.19 -10.67 -9.56
C ASP A 202 -40.27 -9.24 -10.10
N ARG A 203 -40.96 -9.15 -11.23
CA ARG A 203 -41.19 -7.95 -12.03
C ARG A 203 -41.89 -6.87 -11.19
N LEU A 204 -41.27 -5.70 -11.05
CA LEU A 204 -42.00 -4.49 -10.66
C LEU A 204 -42.38 -3.70 -11.91
N VAL A 205 -43.65 -3.89 -12.27
CA VAL A 205 -44.43 -3.08 -13.20
C VAL A 205 -44.40 -1.63 -12.74
N ALA A 206 -43.86 -0.75 -13.58
CA ALA A 206 -44.03 0.68 -13.43
C ALA A 206 -45.53 1.02 -13.61
N LYS A 207 -46.18 1.47 -12.53
CA LYS A 207 -47.40 2.26 -12.62
C LYS A 207 -47.03 3.73 -12.52
N THR A 208 -47.10 4.39 -13.66
CA THR A 208 -47.12 5.84 -13.80
C THR A 208 -48.58 6.29 -13.62
N GLU A 209 -48.86 7.01 -12.54
CA GLU A 209 -49.92 8.02 -12.43
C GLU A 209 -49.23 9.17 -11.66
N VAL A 210 -49.19 10.41 -12.12
CA VAL A 210 -50.20 11.28 -12.74
C VAL A 210 -49.54 12.15 -13.82
#